data_AF-A0A1C0SYQ7-F1
#
_entry.id   AF-A0A1C0SYQ7-F1
#
_cell.length_a   1.000
_cell.length_b   1.000
_cell.length_c   1.000
_cell.angle_alpha   90.00
_cell.angle_beta   90.00
_cell.angle_gamma   90.00
#
_symmetry.space_group_name_H-M   'P 1'
#
loop_
_entity.id
_entity.type
_entity.pdbx_description
1 polymer ?
#
loop_
_entity_poly.entity_id
_entity_poly.type
_entity_poly.pdbx_seq_one_letter_code
_entity_poly.pdbx_strand_id
1 'polypeptide(L)'
;MGKSKAPKPPDPRETAAAQTSTNIATSVANGYIGNVNQVTPDGSLTYTQTGTNKWRDPMSGAVYDLPTVTATQTLSPAQQAIKDQTDAAEKNLATLANNQSGRLNDLLGKPIDLSGAPAAGNPSSISLPNYAQYGGGPSLQTNLGNTGTIQNTIAGAGDIQKSVDNAGTIQTSLGNAGDITRSYETNFDTKRYEDALMARMNPQLERDRVALETQLANQGLQPGSEAYNRAIDQASRQANDARFGAILNAGQEQSRLVGLARDAAGFQNNAQQQAYNQTLTSSQFANQAQNQQYTQNANTMQQANAAQQQLFAQNQAQQQAMNAAQQQNFNQALAAAGFSNEAQQQMHQNGQSAAAANNALKDQTYNAQQAQIAAQNAARAQYLNEMYAQRNQPINEISSLLSGAQVSNPNFVPTQGQRIEPVNYAGLVQSNYQGQLDAYRTRQQAASGLLGNVLGMFNFGKGTQSDRRLKKDIKKVGKLDGHSLYEYRYKDEPQRGAKHIGVMAQEVEKTRPDAVSRDPDGMRRVDYGRLFSAGRKKR
;
A
#
# COMPACT_ATOMS: atom_id res chain seq x y z
N MET A 1 -13.64 -191.28 33.30
CA MET A 1 -13.85 -190.07 34.12
C MET A 1 -13.93 -188.87 33.18
N GLY A 2 -15.02 -188.10 33.27
CA GLY A 2 -15.53 -187.23 32.19
C GLY A 2 -14.77 -185.92 32.00
N LYS A 3 -14.54 -185.55 30.73
CA LYS A 3 -14.10 -184.22 30.33
C LYS A 3 -15.27 -183.25 30.46
N SER A 4 -15.20 -182.32 31.40
CA SER A 4 -16.14 -181.19 31.54
C SER A 4 -16.12 -180.36 30.26
N LYS A 5 -17.27 -180.12 29.63
CA LYS A 5 -17.38 -179.19 28.49
C LYS A 5 -17.00 -177.78 28.94
N ALA A 6 -16.11 -177.10 28.20
CA ALA A 6 -15.80 -175.70 28.44
C ALA A 6 -17.06 -174.84 28.26
N PRO A 7 -17.30 -173.83 29.12
CA PRO A 7 -18.41 -172.89 28.95
C PRO A 7 -18.29 -172.15 27.62
N LYS A 8 -19.42 -171.88 26.95
CA LYS A 8 -19.42 -171.08 25.72
C LYS A 8 -18.88 -169.67 26.03
N PRO A 9 -17.91 -169.13 25.27
CA PRO A 9 -17.48 -167.75 25.44
C PRO A 9 -18.66 -166.79 25.22
N PRO A 10 -18.74 -165.67 25.97
CA PRO A 10 -19.75 -164.64 25.79
C PRO A 10 -19.78 -164.11 24.36
N ASP A 11 -20.96 -163.74 23.86
CA ASP A 11 -21.08 -163.16 22.52
C ASP A 11 -20.30 -161.83 22.46
N PRO A 12 -19.33 -161.66 21.52
CA PRO A 12 -18.57 -160.42 21.38
C PRO A 12 -19.44 -159.18 21.16
N ARG A 13 -20.59 -159.31 20.48
CA ARG A 13 -21.52 -158.19 20.24
C ARG A 13 -22.22 -157.76 21.52
N GLU A 14 -22.69 -158.72 22.31
CA GLU A 14 -23.32 -158.42 23.61
C GLU A 14 -22.32 -157.79 24.58
N THR A 15 -21.08 -158.26 24.56
CA THR A 15 -20.00 -157.72 25.39
C THR A 15 -19.64 -156.28 25.01
N ALA A 16 -19.53 -155.98 23.71
CA ALA A 16 -19.26 -154.62 23.21
C ALA A 16 -20.43 -153.66 23.46
N ALA A 17 -21.68 -154.13 23.31
CA ALA A 17 -22.88 -153.37 23.64
C ALA A 17 -22.91 -152.95 25.12
N ALA A 18 -22.60 -153.88 26.02
CA ALA A 18 -22.52 -153.62 27.46
C ALA A 18 -21.39 -152.63 27.83
N GLN A 19 -20.28 -152.64 27.09
CA GLN A 19 -19.21 -151.66 27.29
C GLN A 19 -19.64 -150.25 26.84
N THR A 20 -20.31 -150.13 25.69
CA THR A 20 -20.85 -148.85 25.20
C THR A 20 -21.88 -148.26 26.15
N SER A 21 -22.80 -149.08 26.67
CA SER A 21 -23.79 -148.63 27.65
C SER A 21 -23.12 -148.09 28.90
N THR A 22 -22.07 -148.77 29.37
CA THR A 22 -21.29 -148.36 30.55
C THR A 22 -20.56 -147.05 30.27
N ASN A 23 -19.89 -146.92 29.13
CA ASN A 23 -19.18 -145.69 28.76
C ASN A 23 -20.10 -144.48 28.66
N ILE A 24 -21.29 -144.63 28.07
CA ILE A 24 -22.27 -143.54 27.96
C ILE A 24 -22.82 -143.17 29.33
N ALA A 25 -23.18 -144.16 30.16
CA ALA A 25 -23.60 -143.90 31.54
C ALA A 25 -22.52 -143.16 32.32
N THR A 26 -21.24 -143.53 32.16
CA THR A 26 -20.10 -142.84 32.78
C THR A 26 -19.93 -141.42 32.24
N SER A 27 -20.03 -141.18 30.92
CA SER A 27 -19.92 -139.84 30.34
C SER A 27 -21.07 -138.93 30.76
N VAL A 28 -22.30 -139.44 30.80
CA VAL A 28 -23.47 -138.70 31.30
C VAL A 28 -23.28 -138.38 32.78
N ALA A 29 -22.86 -139.34 33.59
CA ALA A 29 -22.55 -139.13 35.00
C ALA A 29 -21.44 -138.08 35.21
N ASN A 30 -20.36 -138.15 34.43
CA ASN A 30 -19.28 -137.15 34.46
C ASN A 30 -19.78 -135.76 34.03
N GLY A 31 -20.70 -135.69 33.08
CA GLY A 31 -21.38 -134.44 32.69
C GLY A 31 -22.19 -133.84 33.84
N TYR A 32 -22.94 -134.65 34.60
CA TYR A 32 -23.65 -134.16 35.78
C TYR A 32 -22.70 -133.77 36.92
N ILE A 33 -21.59 -134.50 37.10
CA ILE A 33 -20.57 -134.19 38.12
C ILE A 33 -19.76 -132.94 37.76
N GLY A 34 -19.52 -132.67 36.47
CA GLY A 34 -18.79 -131.49 36.01
C GLY A 34 -19.63 -130.20 36.01
N ASN A 35 -20.94 -130.32 35.85
CA ASN A 35 -21.86 -129.18 35.78
C ASN A 35 -22.54 -128.91 37.13
N VAL A 36 -21.73 -128.58 38.14
CA VAL A 36 -22.21 -128.27 39.50
C VAL A 36 -22.64 -126.82 39.65
N ASN A 37 -23.76 -126.61 40.33
CA ASN A 37 -24.23 -125.26 40.68
C ASN A 37 -23.26 -124.63 41.70
N GLN A 38 -22.95 -123.35 41.50
CA GLN A 38 -22.12 -122.57 42.40
C GLN A 38 -22.92 -121.39 42.94
N VAL A 39 -22.87 -121.19 44.25
CA VAL A 39 -23.46 -120.03 44.92
C VAL A 39 -22.34 -119.32 45.66
N THR A 40 -22.10 -118.05 45.34
CA THR A 40 -21.07 -117.20 45.94
C THR A 40 -21.73 -115.94 46.52
N PRO A 41 -21.01 -115.15 47.35
CA PRO A 41 -21.54 -113.88 47.85
C PRO A 41 -21.87 -112.86 46.74
N ASP A 42 -21.18 -112.94 45.60
CA ASP A 42 -21.33 -112.02 44.47
C ASP A 42 -22.38 -112.46 43.45
N GLY A 43 -22.92 -113.68 43.57
CA GLY A 43 -23.92 -114.21 42.64
C GLY A 43 -24.06 -115.72 42.65
N SER A 44 -24.77 -116.27 41.67
CA SER A 44 -24.90 -117.72 41.48
C SER A 44 -24.73 -118.12 40.02
N LEU A 45 -24.08 -119.26 39.80
CA LEU A 45 -23.99 -119.94 38.51
C LEU A 45 -24.76 -121.26 38.61
N THR A 46 -25.86 -121.36 37.88
CA THR A 46 -26.74 -122.53 37.91
C THR A 46 -26.72 -123.24 36.57
N TYR A 47 -26.45 -124.54 36.58
CA TYR A 47 -26.60 -125.44 35.44
C TYR A 47 -27.95 -126.13 35.51
N THR A 48 -28.73 -126.01 34.44
CA THR A 48 -30.03 -126.69 34.32
C THR A 48 -30.04 -127.54 33.06
N GLN A 49 -30.58 -128.75 33.14
CA GLN A 49 -30.80 -129.56 31.95
C GLN A 49 -31.93 -128.95 31.15
N THR A 50 -31.60 -128.41 29.98
CA THR A 50 -32.54 -127.71 29.10
C THR A 50 -32.99 -128.57 27.91
N GLY A 51 -32.39 -129.75 27.72
CA GLY A 51 -32.78 -130.67 26.66
C GLY A 51 -32.21 -132.08 26.83
N THR A 52 -32.62 -132.97 25.93
CA THR A 52 -32.13 -134.36 25.85
C THR A 52 -32.00 -134.76 24.38
N ASN A 53 -30.83 -135.27 24.00
CA ASN A 53 -30.54 -135.76 22.66
C ASN A 53 -30.47 -137.29 22.67
N LYS A 54 -31.15 -137.94 21.74
CA LYS A 54 -31.13 -139.41 21.63
C LYS A 54 -29.96 -139.87 20.77
N TRP A 55 -29.17 -140.82 21.27
CA TRP A 55 -28.08 -141.46 20.55
C TRP A 55 -28.33 -142.97 20.43
N ARG A 56 -28.29 -143.53 19.22
CA ARG A 56 -28.50 -144.95 18.97
C ARG A 56 -27.16 -145.67 18.81
N ASP A 57 -26.93 -146.71 19.60
CA ASP A 57 -25.78 -147.60 19.45
C ASP A 57 -25.88 -148.39 18.14
N PRO A 58 -24.93 -148.22 17.21
CA PRO A 58 -24.97 -148.91 15.92
C PRO A 58 -24.74 -150.42 16.02
N MET A 59 -24.18 -150.92 17.13
CA MET A 59 -23.85 -152.34 17.30
C MET A 59 -24.98 -153.15 17.94
N SER A 60 -25.69 -152.57 18.91
CA SER A 60 -26.80 -153.21 19.63
C SER A 60 -28.19 -152.73 19.22
N GLY A 61 -28.29 -151.58 18.57
CA GLY A 61 -29.55 -150.91 18.25
C GLY A 61 -30.21 -150.18 19.43
N ALA A 62 -29.64 -150.24 20.64
CA ALA A 62 -30.14 -149.55 21.84
C ALA A 62 -30.08 -148.02 21.67
N VAL A 63 -31.01 -147.28 22.29
CA VAL A 63 -31.04 -145.81 22.25
C VAL A 63 -30.81 -145.25 23.65
N TYR A 64 -29.88 -144.31 23.77
CA TYR A 64 -29.48 -143.63 25.00
C TYR A 64 -29.85 -142.16 24.94
N ASP A 65 -30.28 -141.62 26.07
CA ASP A 65 -30.65 -140.22 26.24
C ASP A 65 -29.45 -139.42 26.81
N LEU A 66 -28.96 -138.44 26.06
CA LEU A 66 -27.84 -137.56 26.42
C LEU A 66 -28.35 -136.17 26.84
N PRO A 67 -28.17 -135.73 28.08
CA PRO A 67 -28.67 -134.44 28.54
C PRO A 67 -27.90 -133.26 27.90
N THR A 68 -28.60 -132.17 27.62
CA THR A 68 -28.02 -130.85 27.28
C THR A 68 -28.23 -129.91 28.46
N VAL A 69 -27.20 -129.16 28.85
CA VAL A 69 -27.25 -128.25 30.00
C VAL A 69 -26.97 -126.80 29.60
N THR A 70 -27.62 -125.85 30.27
CA THR A 70 -27.39 -124.41 30.12
C THR A 70 -26.90 -123.82 31.44
N ALA A 71 -25.83 -123.02 31.37
CA ALA A 71 -25.31 -122.27 32.51
C ALA A 71 -25.95 -120.88 32.58
N THR A 72 -26.54 -120.52 33.71
CA THR A 72 -27.14 -119.22 33.98
C THR A 72 -26.40 -118.55 35.13
N GLN A 73 -25.81 -117.38 34.87
CA GLN A 73 -25.15 -116.54 35.88
C GLN A 73 -26.09 -115.42 36.33
N THR A 74 -26.27 -115.29 37.64
CA THR A 74 -27.03 -114.20 38.29
C THR A 74 -26.10 -113.46 39.23
N LEU A 75 -26.14 -112.12 39.23
CA LEU A 75 -25.38 -111.29 40.18
C LEU A 75 -26.15 -111.10 41.49
N SER A 76 -25.45 -110.88 42.60
CA SER A 76 -26.08 -110.45 43.85
C SER A 76 -26.69 -109.04 43.69
N PRO A 77 -27.68 -108.65 44.52
CA PRO A 77 -28.27 -107.31 44.43
C PRO A 77 -27.25 -106.16 44.54
N ALA A 78 -26.19 -106.33 45.33
CA ALA A 78 -25.13 -105.33 45.49
C ALA A 78 -24.26 -105.21 44.23
N GLN A 79 -23.85 -106.34 43.64
CA GLN A 79 -23.08 -106.34 42.39
C GLN A 79 -23.91 -105.83 41.20
N GLN A 80 -25.20 -106.16 41.17
CA GLN A 80 -26.11 -105.60 40.17
C GLN A 80 -26.23 -104.08 40.30
N ALA A 81 -26.39 -103.54 41.51
CA ALA A 81 -26.45 -102.10 41.72
C ALA A 81 -25.15 -101.38 41.33
N ILE A 82 -23.99 -101.98 41.58
CA ILE A 82 -22.69 -101.46 41.13
C ILE A 82 -22.64 -101.46 39.60
N LYS A 83 -23.01 -102.58 38.96
CA LYS A 83 -23.04 -102.70 37.51
C LYS A 83 -23.97 -101.66 36.87
N ASP A 84 -25.18 -101.51 37.40
CA ASP A 84 -26.16 -100.53 36.94
C ASP A 84 -25.62 -99.09 37.09
N GLN A 85 -24.94 -98.78 38.19
CA GLN A 85 -24.32 -97.47 38.42
C GLN A 85 -23.15 -97.21 37.47
N THR A 86 -22.31 -98.20 37.20
CA THR A 86 -21.21 -98.11 36.23
C THR A 86 -21.76 -97.90 34.82
N ASP A 87 -22.73 -98.70 34.40
CA ASP A 87 -23.37 -98.58 33.09
C ASP A 87 -24.10 -97.23 32.95
N ALA A 88 -24.72 -96.73 34.02
CA ALA A 88 -25.33 -95.39 34.05
C ALA A 88 -24.29 -94.28 33.92
N ALA A 89 -23.12 -94.40 34.57
CA ALA A 89 -22.03 -93.45 34.45
C ALA A 89 -21.44 -93.42 33.02
N GLU A 90 -21.21 -94.60 32.43
CA GLU A 90 -20.76 -94.73 31.03
C GLU A 90 -21.78 -94.13 30.06
N LYS A 91 -23.08 -94.41 30.26
CA LYS A 91 -24.16 -93.83 29.47
C LYS A 91 -24.24 -92.31 29.61
N ASN A 92 -24.08 -91.77 30.81
CA ASN A 92 -24.06 -90.32 31.05
C ASN A 92 -22.87 -89.66 30.35
N LEU A 93 -21.69 -90.27 30.40
CA LEU A 93 -20.50 -89.79 29.69
C LEU A 93 -20.70 -89.81 28.17
N ALA A 94 -21.22 -90.90 27.62
CA ALA A 94 -21.53 -91.02 26.20
C ALA A 94 -22.63 -90.02 25.76
N THR A 95 -23.63 -89.78 26.61
CA THR A 95 -24.69 -88.77 26.36
C THR A 95 -24.11 -87.36 26.39
N LEU A 96 -23.22 -87.04 27.33
CA LEU A 96 -22.51 -85.78 27.36
C LEU A 96 -21.66 -85.61 26.10
N ALA A 97 -20.89 -86.62 25.70
CA ALA A 97 -20.09 -86.59 24.47
C ALA A 97 -20.96 -86.36 23.21
N ASN A 98 -22.10 -87.04 23.10
CA ASN A 98 -23.06 -86.85 21.99
C ASN A 98 -23.69 -85.45 21.99
N ASN A 99 -24.07 -84.92 23.16
CA ASN A 99 -24.60 -83.57 23.26
C ASN A 99 -23.52 -82.51 22.92
N GLN A 100 -22.27 -82.73 23.36
CA GLN A 100 -21.15 -81.85 23.04
C GLN A 100 -20.78 -81.87 21.56
N SER A 101 -20.75 -83.04 20.94
CA SER A 101 -20.48 -83.16 19.50
C SER A 101 -21.60 -82.55 18.66
N GLY A 102 -22.86 -82.70 19.07
CA GLY A 102 -24.00 -82.02 18.46
C GLY A 102 -23.88 -80.49 18.53
N ARG A 103 -23.58 -79.94 19.72
CA ARG A 103 -23.35 -78.49 19.90
C ARG A 103 -22.19 -77.97 19.05
N LEU A 104 -21.09 -78.73 18.95
CA LEU A 104 -19.95 -78.37 18.11
C LEU A 104 -20.32 -78.40 16.61
N ASN A 105 -21.05 -79.42 16.16
CA ASN A 105 -21.51 -79.54 14.78
C ASN A 105 -22.45 -78.39 14.41
N ASP A 106 -23.37 -78.00 15.29
CA ASP A 106 -24.27 -76.86 15.08
C ASP A 106 -23.50 -75.52 15.04
N LEU A 107 -22.46 -75.37 15.87
CA LEU A 107 -21.61 -74.18 15.88
C LEU A 107 -20.74 -74.08 14.62
N LEU A 108 -20.19 -75.20 14.15
CA LEU A 108 -19.35 -75.26 12.96
C LEU A 108 -20.16 -75.20 11.66
N GLY A 109 -21.39 -75.74 11.65
CA GLY A 109 -22.30 -75.74 10.51
C GLY A 109 -22.93 -74.38 10.22
N LYS A 110 -22.88 -73.43 11.16
CA LYS A 110 -23.34 -72.05 10.93
C LYS A 110 -22.20 -71.17 10.41
N PRO A 111 -22.38 -70.50 9.25
CA PRO A 111 -21.43 -69.50 8.78
C PRO A 111 -21.35 -68.35 9.79
N ILE A 112 -20.20 -67.68 9.82
CA ILE A 112 -19.99 -66.50 10.65
C ILE A 112 -20.95 -65.40 10.20
N ASP A 113 -21.81 -64.94 11.12
CA ASP A 113 -22.71 -63.81 10.88
C ASP A 113 -21.97 -62.49 11.12
N LEU A 114 -21.83 -61.69 10.06
CA LEU A 114 -21.17 -60.38 10.06
C LEU A 114 -22.16 -59.22 9.94
N SER A 115 -23.47 -59.49 9.99
CA SER A 115 -24.51 -58.46 9.82
C SER A 115 -24.48 -57.39 10.92
N GLY A 116 -23.99 -57.72 12.11
CA GLY A 116 -23.77 -56.78 13.22
C GLY A 116 -22.39 -56.09 13.22
N ALA A 117 -21.50 -56.43 12.28
CA ALA A 117 -20.16 -55.87 12.25
C ALA A 117 -20.18 -54.41 11.76
N PRO A 118 -19.46 -53.47 12.42
CA PRO A 118 -19.30 -52.11 11.92
C PRO A 118 -18.77 -52.11 10.49
N ALA A 119 -19.32 -51.26 9.61
CA ALA A 119 -18.88 -51.17 8.22
C ALA A 119 -17.36 -50.92 8.13
N ALA A 120 -16.69 -51.61 7.20
CA ALA A 120 -15.29 -51.33 6.92
C ALA A 120 -15.14 -49.91 6.38
N GLY A 121 -14.07 -49.22 6.79
CA GLY A 121 -13.80 -47.89 6.26
C GLY A 121 -13.56 -47.96 4.75
N ASN A 122 -14.13 -47.02 4.02
CA ASN A 122 -14.02 -46.97 2.56
C ASN A 122 -12.79 -46.13 2.16
N PRO A 123 -11.66 -46.72 1.74
CA PRO A 123 -10.49 -45.93 1.34
C PRO A 123 -10.76 -45.07 0.09
N SER A 124 -11.73 -45.45 -0.75
CA SER A 124 -12.12 -44.67 -1.94
C SER A 124 -12.89 -43.40 -1.59
N SER A 125 -13.31 -43.20 -0.34
CA SER A 125 -13.88 -41.92 0.10
C SER A 125 -12.83 -40.88 0.47
N ILE A 126 -11.53 -41.25 0.50
CA ILE A 126 -10.43 -40.32 0.72
C ILE A 126 -9.99 -39.76 -0.64
N SER A 127 -10.11 -38.44 -0.81
CA SER A 127 -9.56 -37.74 -1.98
C SER A 127 -8.37 -36.89 -1.57
N LEU A 128 -7.35 -36.82 -2.44
CA LEU A 128 -6.18 -35.96 -2.20
C LEU A 128 -6.60 -34.49 -2.13
N PRO A 129 -6.06 -33.70 -1.18
CA PRO A 129 -6.30 -32.27 -1.11
C PRO A 129 -5.91 -31.58 -2.41
N ASN A 130 -6.84 -30.89 -3.05
CA ASN A 130 -6.52 -29.98 -4.15
C ASN A 130 -6.15 -28.61 -3.56
N TYR A 131 -4.86 -28.26 -3.51
CA TYR A 131 -4.40 -27.01 -2.92
C TYR A 131 -4.68 -25.79 -3.81
N ALA A 132 -5.09 -24.69 -3.19
CA ALA A 132 -5.12 -23.40 -3.86
C ALA A 132 -3.67 -22.95 -4.14
N GLN A 133 -3.39 -22.55 -5.38
CA GLN A 133 -2.10 -22.00 -5.77
C GLN A 133 -1.95 -20.57 -5.27
N TYR A 134 -0.73 -20.18 -4.90
CA TYR A 134 -0.41 -18.79 -4.58
C TYR A 134 -0.37 -17.97 -5.86
N GLY A 135 -1.10 -16.85 -5.89
CA GLY A 135 -1.09 -15.92 -7.02
C GLY A 135 0.25 -15.21 -7.17
N GLY A 136 0.54 -14.72 -8.38
CA GLY A 136 1.68 -13.83 -8.64
C GLY A 136 1.57 -12.50 -7.88
N GLY A 137 2.71 -11.83 -7.67
CA GLY A 137 2.78 -10.54 -6.98
C GLY A 137 1.99 -9.42 -7.68
N PRO A 138 1.58 -8.37 -6.95
CA PRO A 138 0.86 -7.25 -7.53
C PRO A 138 1.75 -6.41 -8.44
N SER A 139 1.17 -5.82 -9.49
CA SER A 139 1.87 -4.85 -10.33
C SER A 139 1.91 -3.50 -9.64
N LEU A 140 3.08 -3.15 -9.11
CA LEU A 140 3.30 -1.89 -8.40
C LEU A 140 3.48 -0.73 -9.37
N GLN A 141 2.94 0.43 -9.02
CA GLN A 141 3.19 1.67 -9.72
C GLN A 141 4.63 2.14 -9.43
N THR A 142 5.48 2.09 -10.46
CA THR A 142 6.88 2.52 -10.40
C THR A 142 7.11 3.89 -11.04
N ASN A 143 6.11 4.41 -11.76
CA ASN A 143 6.17 5.70 -12.44
C ASN A 143 5.16 6.67 -11.83
N LEU A 144 5.61 7.91 -11.56
CA LEU A 144 4.72 9.00 -11.22
C LEU A 144 4.21 9.63 -12.52
N GLY A 145 2.88 9.74 -12.66
CA GLY A 145 2.27 10.42 -13.80
C GLY A 145 2.74 11.87 -13.90
N ASN A 146 2.71 12.44 -15.11
CA ASN A 146 3.35 13.71 -15.49
C ASN A 146 3.17 14.81 -14.42
N THR A 147 4.17 14.95 -13.55
CA THR A 147 4.20 16.00 -12.51
C THR A 147 4.55 17.36 -13.11
N GLY A 148 4.69 17.42 -14.44
CA GLY A 148 5.08 18.55 -15.27
C GLY A 148 6.53 18.98 -15.07
N THR A 149 6.98 19.91 -15.92
CA THR A 149 8.36 20.38 -15.99
C THR A 149 8.57 21.67 -15.20
N ILE A 150 9.61 21.70 -14.37
CA ILE A 150 10.08 22.91 -13.68
C ILE A 150 10.41 23.98 -14.72
N GLN A 151 9.85 25.19 -14.58
CA GLN A 151 10.25 26.33 -15.39
C GLN A 151 11.59 26.87 -14.89
N ASN A 152 12.58 26.90 -15.79
CA ASN A 152 13.93 27.40 -15.55
C ASN A 152 14.22 28.74 -16.27
N THR A 153 13.28 29.25 -17.07
CA THR A 153 13.39 30.52 -17.78
C THR A 153 12.34 31.51 -17.27
N ILE A 154 12.79 32.67 -16.79
CA ILE A 154 11.91 33.79 -16.43
C ILE A 154 11.49 34.45 -17.74
N ALA A 155 10.19 34.52 -18.01
CA ALA A 155 9.68 35.13 -19.25
C ALA A 155 9.92 36.65 -19.25
N GLY A 156 10.46 37.17 -20.36
CA GLY A 156 10.24 38.52 -20.89
C GLY A 156 10.31 39.70 -19.91
N ALA A 157 11.45 39.93 -19.26
CA ALA A 157 11.86 41.31 -18.99
C ALA A 157 12.67 41.73 -20.21
N GLY A 158 12.18 42.67 -21.02
CA GLY A 158 12.91 43.11 -22.22
C GLY A 158 14.32 43.65 -21.93
N ASP A 159 14.97 44.22 -22.94
CA ASP A 159 16.31 44.79 -22.75
C ASP A 159 16.29 46.07 -21.91
N ILE A 160 17.28 46.20 -21.01
CA ILE A 160 17.56 47.44 -20.27
C ILE A 160 18.03 48.49 -21.27
N GLN A 161 17.42 49.68 -21.26
CA GLN A 161 17.91 50.81 -22.05
C GLN A 161 19.25 51.29 -21.48
N LYS A 162 20.32 51.17 -22.28
CA LYS A 162 21.71 51.49 -21.91
C LYS A 162 22.17 52.88 -22.37
N SER A 163 21.35 53.57 -23.15
CA SER A 163 21.65 54.88 -23.71
C SER A 163 20.44 55.79 -23.65
N VAL A 164 20.68 57.05 -23.32
CA VAL A 164 19.68 58.11 -23.43
C VAL A 164 19.48 58.42 -24.91
N ASP A 165 18.23 58.49 -25.37
CA ASP A 165 17.93 58.79 -26.77
C ASP A 165 18.54 60.13 -27.21
N ASN A 166 19.03 60.16 -28.45
CA ASN A 166 19.89 61.20 -29.00
C ASN A 166 19.30 62.61 -28.80
N ALA A 167 19.83 63.35 -27.83
CA ALA A 167 19.42 64.73 -27.54
C ALA A 167 19.96 65.74 -28.56
N GLY A 168 20.62 65.30 -29.64
CA GLY A 168 21.24 66.14 -30.66
C GLY A 168 22.65 66.61 -30.26
N THR A 169 23.29 67.43 -31.11
CA THR A 169 24.63 67.99 -30.89
C THR A 169 24.59 69.34 -30.21
N ILE A 170 25.40 69.54 -29.15
CA ILE A 170 25.61 70.85 -28.51
C ILE A 170 26.28 71.80 -29.51
N GLN A 171 25.77 73.03 -29.62
CA GLN A 171 26.36 74.03 -30.51
C GLN A 171 27.61 74.63 -29.86
N THR A 172 28.78 74.25 -30.38
CA THR A 172 30.10 74.65 -29.84
C THR A 172 30.76 75.79 -30.61
N SER A 173 30.16 76.21 -31.72
CA SER A 173 30.64 77.32 -32.55
C SER A 173 29.55 78.36 -32.78
N LEU A 174 29.91 79.63 -32.62
CA LEU A 174 29.08 80.76 -33.04
C LEU A 174 29.36 81.05 -34.52
N GLY A 175 28.33 81.46 -35.27
CA GLY A 175 28.50 81.89 -36.66
C GLY A 175 29.41 83.12 -36.78
N ASN A 176 30.07 83.28 -37.92
CA ASN A 176 30.93 84.44 -38.17
C ASN A 176 30.07 85.72 -38.24
N ALA A 177 30.23 86.63 -37.26
CA ALA A 177 29.51 87.90 -37.20
C ALA A 177 30.06 88.99 -38.15
N GLY A 178 31.02 88.63 -39.00
CA GLY A 178 31.71 89.52 -39.93
C GLY A 178 32.85 90.30 -39.27
N ASP A 179 33.65 90.98 -40.10
CA ASP A 179 34.81 91.73 -39.64
C ASP A 179 34.43 93.10 -39.07
N ILE A 180 35.04 93.45 -37.93
CA ILE A 180 34.91 94.79 -37.31
C ILE A 180 35.61 95.82 -38.19
N THR A 181 34.94 96.95 -38.43
CA THR A 181 35.54 98.09 -39.15
C THR A 181 36.53 98.80 -38.21
N ARG A 182 37.82 98.69 -38.51
CA ARG A 182 38.93 99.21 -37.66
C ARG A 182 39.51 100.54 -38.15
N SER A 183 39.08 101.01 -39.32
CA SER A 183 39.52 102.24 -39.95
C SER A 183 38.36 102.91 -40.67
N TYR A 184 38.43 104.22 -40.82
CA TYR A 184 37.50 105.02 -41.60
C TYR A 184 38.30 105.98 -42.50
N GLU A 185 37.71 106.37 -43.64
CA GLU A 185 38.37 107.25 -44.60
C GLU A 185 38.67 108.61 -43.95
N THR A 186 39.94 109.04 -44.04
CA THR A 186 40.41 110.33 -43.50
C THR A 186 40.89 111.27 -44.60
N ASN A 187 41.16 110.74 -45.79
CA ASN A 187 41.66 111.49 -46.93
C ASN A 187 40.53 111.73 -47.94
N PHE A 188 39.80 112.82 -47.74
CA PHE A 188 38.79 113.27 -48.68
C PHE A 188 39.42 114.23 -49.69
N ASP A 189 39.12 114.06 -50.98
CA ASP A 189 39.55 114.98 -52.02
C ASP A 189 38.79 116.30 -51.91
N THR A 190 39.31 117.20 -51.07
CA THR A 190 38.76 118.53 -50.84
C THR A 190 39.10 119.51 -51.95
N LYS A 191 40.02 119.17 -52.87
CA LYS A 191 40.35 120.02 -54.03
C LYS A 191 39.12 120.27 -54.88
N ARG A 192 38.26 119.26 -55.04
CA ARG A 192 37.00 119.43 -55.77
C ARG A 192 36.07 120.47 -55.13
N TYR A 193 36.05 120.55 -53.79
CA TYR A 193 35.28 121.57 -53.06
C TYR A 193 35.94 122.94 -53.14
N GLU A 194 37.26 123.00 -52.98
CA GLU A 194 38.07 124.21 -53.13
C GLU A 194 37.91 124.80 -54.54
N ASP A 195 38.08 123.99 -55.59
CA ASP A 195 37.93 124.36 -56.99
C ASP A 195 36.52 124.89 -57.29
N ALA A 196 35.48 124.23 -56.77
CA ALA A 196 34.10 124.68 -56.95
C ALA A 196 33.82 126.03 -56.27
N LEU A 197 34.39 126.28 -55.09
CA LEU A 197 34.23 127.52 -54.35
C LEU A 197 35.00 128.67 -55.04
N MET A 198 36.21 128.38 -55.50
CA MET A 198 37.11 129.30 -56.22
C MET A 198 36.56 129.68 -57.60
N ALA A 199 36.03 128.71 -58.35
CA ALA A 199 35.37 128.96 -59.63
C ALA A 199 34.19 129.94 -59.50
N ARG A 200 33.52 129.93 -58.34
CA ARG A 200 32.41 130.85 -58.05
C ARG A 200 32.88 132.25 -57.64
N MET A 201 34.00 132.34 -56.94
CA MET A 201 34.49 133.59 -56.35
C MET A 201 35.35 134.40 -57.34
N ASN A 202 36.09 133.74 -58.22
CA ASN A 202 37.00 134.40 -59.19
C ASN A 202 36.32 135.45 -60.09
N PRO A 203 35.13 135.22 -60.69
CA PRO A 203 34.50 136.22 -61.56
C PRO A 203 34.01 137.46 -60.82
N GLN A 204 33.76 137.34 -59.50
CA GLN A 204 33.35 138.46 -58.67
C GLN A 204 34.57 139.31 -58.30
N LEU A 205 35.63 138.66 -57.81
CA LEU A 205 36.89 139.31 -57.49
C LEU A 205 37.50 140.03 -58.71
N GLU A 206 37.40 139.44 -59.89
CA GLU A 206 37.88 140.06 -61.12
C GLU A 206 37.06 141.30 -61.49
N ARG A 207 35.73 141.25 -61.34
CA ARG A 207 34.86 142.42 -61.55
C ARG A 207 35.17 143.55 -60.57
N ASP A 208 35.38 143.20 -59.31
CA ASP A 208 35.71 144.17 -58.26
C ASP A 208 37.08 144.82 -58.53
N ARG A 209 38.04 144.04 -59.03
CA ARG A 209 39.35 144.54 -59.45
C ARG A 209 39.25 145.51 -60.64
N VAL A 210 38.55 145.13 -61.71
CA VAL A 210 38.38 145.99 -62.90
C VAL A 210 37.62 147.27 -62.55
N ALA A 211 36.62 147.18 -61.67
CA ALA A 211 35.89 148.35 -61.18
C ALA A 211 36.82 149.31 -60.40
N LEU A 212 37.68 148.76 -59.54
CA LEU A 212 38.69 149.54 -58.81
C LEU A 212 39.68 150.23 -59.75
N GLU A 213 40.22 149.50 -60.73
CA GLU A 213 41.12 150.05 -61.75
C GLU A 213 40.47 151.21 -62.52
N THR A 214 39.21 151.05 -62.89
CA THR A 214 38.41 152.09 -63.57
C THR A 214 38.19 153.32 -62.68
N GLN A 215 37.89 153.12 -61.39
CA GLN A 215 37.69 154.21 -60.43
C GLN A 215 38.97 155.00 -60.19
N LEU A 216 40.11 154.31 -60.05
CA LEU A 216 41.43 154.95 -59.89
C LEU A 216 41.80 155.78 -61.12
N ALA A 217 41.55 155.27 -62.34
CA ALA A 217 41.79 155.99 -63.58
C ALA A 217 40.94 157.28 -63.70
N ASN A 218 39.66 157.21 -63.35
CA ASN A 218 38.75 158.37 -63.35
C ASN A 218 39.15 159.45 -62.34
N GLN A 219 39.86 159.09 -61.27
CA GLN A 219 40.39 160.03 -60.28
C GLN A 219 41.72 160.66 -60.72
N GLY A 220 42.16 160.42 -61.97
CA GLY A 220 43.40 160.96 -62.53
C GLY A 220 44.67 160.24 -62.06
N LEU A 221 44.53 159.14 -61.30
CA LEU A 221 45.64 158.33 -60.84
C LEU A 221 46.06 157.37 -61.96
N GLN A 222 47.10 157.75 -62.71
CA GLN A 222 47.62 156.91 -63.78
C GLN A 222 48.36 155.67 -63.23
N PRO A 223 48.31 154.55 -63.99
CA PRO A 223 49.12 153.36 -63.70
C PRO A 223 50.61 153.73 -63.56
N GLY A 224 51.27 153.23 -62.51
CA GLY A 224 52.68 153.53 -62.21
C GLY A 224 52.90 154.55 -61.09
N SER A 225 51.84 155.20 -60.59
CA SER A 225 51.92 156.03 -59.37
C SER A 225 51.92 155.17 -58.09
N GLU A 226 52.63 155.61 -57.04
CA GLU A 226 52.68 154.89 -55.75
C GLU A 226 51.31 154.74 -55.08
N ALA A 227 50.39 155.66 -55.34
CA ALA A 227 49.01 155.58 -54.82
C ALA A 227 48.22 154.46 -55.53
N TYR A 228 48.36 154.31 -56.85
CA TYR A 228 47.74 153.23 -57.62
C TYR A 228 48.24 151.86 -57.17
N ASN A 229 49.56 151.70 -57.05
CA ASN A 229 50.16 150.42 -56.64
C ASN A 229 49.68 149.99 -55.25
N ARG A 230 49.57 150.92 -54.29
CA ARG A 230 49.05 150.62 -52.95
C ARG A 230 47.58 150.18 -52.97
N ALA A 231 46.75 150.84 -53.77
CA ALA A 231 45.33 150.50 -53.88
C ALA A 231 45.12 149.10 -54.49
N ILE A 232 45.88 148.76 -55.54
CA ILE A 232 45.83 147.43 -56.18
C ILE A 232 46.40 146.34 -55.28
N ASP A 233 47.49 146.61 -54.56
CA ASP A 233 48.05 145.67 -53.58
C ASP A 233 47.05 145.37 -52.45
N GLN A 234 46.34 146.40 -51.96
CA GLN A 234 45.33 146.22 -50.93
C GLN A 234 44.17 145.35 -51.41
N ALA A 235 43.68 145.56 -52.64
CA ALA A 235 42.63 144.74 -53.24
C ALA A 235 43.10 143.29 -53.50
N SER A 236 44.35 143.11 -53.93
CA SER A 236 44.94 141.78 -54.13
C SER A 236 45.04 141.00 -52.81
N ARG A 237 45.35 141.68 -51.70
CA ARG A 237 45.32 141.08 -50.36
C ARG A 237 43.91 140.67 -49.96
N GLN A 238 42.92 141.54 -50.16
CA GLN A 238 41.51 141.20 -49.89
C GLN A 238 41.02 140.00 -50.71
N ALA A 239 41.40 139.91 -51.99
CA ALA A 239 41.09 138.76 -52.83
C ALA A 239 41.77 137.48 -52.35
N ASN A 240 43.05 137.58 -51.94
CA ASN A 240 43.77 136.45 -51.35
C ASN A 240 43.15 136.01 -50.01
N ASP A 241 42.72 136.94 -49.16
CA ASP A 241 42.05 136.65 -47.89
C ASP A 241 40.70 135.96 -48.12
N ALA A 242 39.96 136.35 -49.16
CA ALA A 242 38.74 135.65 -49.57
C ALA A 242 39.02 134.21 -50.03
N ARG A 243 40.14 133.99 -50.75
CA ARG A 243 40.62 132.65 -51.13
C ARG A 243 41.04 131.83 -49.92
N PHE A 244 41.75 132.43 -48.96
CA PHE A 244 42.08 131.77 -47.70
C PHE A 244 40.83 131.42 -46.90
N GLY A 245 39.81 132.28 -46.89
CA GLY A 245 38.50 132.00 -46.30
C GLY A 245 37.79 130.80 -46.96
N ALA A 246 37.92 130.65 -48.27
CA ALA A 246 37.41 129.49 -49.01
C ALA A 246 38.14 128.19 -48.64
N ILE A 247 39.47 128.21 -48.55
CA ILE A 247 40.30 127.07 -48.13
C ILE A 247 39.98 126.66 -46.68
N LEU A 248 39.81 127.63 -45.78
CA LEU A 248 39.44 127.37 -44.38
C LEU A 248 38.05 126.71 -44.28
N ASN A 249 37.09 127.14 -45.09
CA ASN A 249 35.77 126.49 -45.17
C ASN A 249 35.87 125.04 -45.70
N ALA A 250 36.74 124.78 -46.67
CA ALA A 250 36.98 123.41 -47.15
C ALA A 250 37.62 122.51 -46.07
N GLY A 251 38.50 123.06 -45.21
CA GLY A 251 39.05 122.35 -44.05
C GLY A 251 38.01 122.03 -42.97
N GLN A 252 37.01 122.90 -42.79
CA GLN A 252 35.85 122.61 -41.93
C GLN A 252 34.99 121.48 -42.50
N GLU A 253 34.79 121.47 -43.81
CA GLU A 253 34.05 120.40 -44.50
C GLU A 253 34.77 119.05 -44.45
N GLN A 254 36.11 119.04 -44.55
CA GLN A 254 36.91 117.84 -44.33
C GLN A 254 36.66 117.27 -42.93
N SER A 255 36.67 118.14 -41.91
CA SER A 255 36.41 117.74 -40.52
C SER A 255 34.99 117.16 -40.35
N ARG A 256 34.01 117.72 -41.06
CA ARG A 256 32.64 117.17 -41.12
C ARG A 256 32.61 115.78 -41.74
N LEU A 257 33.24 115.58 -42.90
CA LEU A 257 33.28 114.30 -43.61
C LEU A 257 34.01 113.21 -42.81
N VAL A 258 35.13 113.57 -42.16
CA VAL A 258 35.83 112.69 -41.21
C VAL A 258 34.92 112.31 -40.05
N GLY A 259 34.15 113.26 -39.51
CA GLY A 259 33.13 113.01 -38.50
C GLY A 259 32.08 111.99 -38.96
N LEU A 260 31.50 112.17 -40.16
CA LEU A 260 30.53 111.22 -40.72
C LEU A 260 31.12 109.82 -40.95
N ALA A 261 32.35 109.73 -41.46
CA ALA A 261 33.00 108.45 -41.71
C ALA A 261 33.28 107.69 -40.39
N ARG A 262 33.68 108.40 -39.34
CA ARG A 262 33.80 107.85 -37.98
C ARG A 262 32.46 107.36 -37.45
N ASP A 263 31.39 108.14 -37.62
CA ASP A 263 30.05 107.79 -37.14
C ASP A 263 29.48 106.58 -37.90
N ALA A 264 29.73 106.47 -39.21
CA ALA A 264 29.36 105.32 -40.02
C ALA A 264 30.09 104.04 -39.58
N ALA A 265 31.41 104.12 -39.34
CA ALA A 265 32.18 103.01 -38.79
C ALA A 265 31.68 102.60 -37.38
N GLY A 266 31.32 103.58 -36.55
CA GLY A 266 30.70 103.35 -35.24
C GLY A 266 29.34 102.64 -35.35
N PHE A 267 28.47 103.08 -36.26
CA PHE A 267 27.18 102.43 -36.51
C PHE A 267 27.35 100.98 -36.98
N GLN A 268 28.27 100.73 -37.92
CA GLN A 268 28.54 99.39 -38.43
C GLN A 268 29.04 98.44 -37.33
N ASN A 269 29.97 98.90 -36.49
CA ASN A 269 30.47 98.12 -35.36
C ASN A 269 29.38 97.86 -34.29
N ASN A 270 28.52 98.84 -34.01
CA ASN A 270 27.40 98.68 -33.08
C ASN A 270 26.36 97.68 -33.61
N ALA A 271 26.04 97.73 -34.91
CA ALA A 271 25.12 96.77 -35.54
C ALA A 271 25.70 95.34 -35.51
N GLN A 272 26.99 95.17 -35.79
CA GLN A 272 27.69 93.89 -35.69
C GLN A 272 27.72 93.35 -34.24
N GLN A 273 27.96 94.21 -33.25
CA GLN A 273 27.93 93.82 -31.84
C GLN A 273 26.52 93.35 -31.42
N GLN A 274 25.46 94.01 -31.89
CA GLN A 274 24.08 93.58 -31.65
C GLN A 274 23.79 92.22 -32.31
N ALA A 275 24.22 92.00 -33.55
CA ALA A 275 24.05 90.72 -34.24
C ALA A 275 24.82 89.57 -33.56
N TYR A 276 26.04 89.84 -33.09
CA TYR A 276 26.84 88.88 -32.32
C TYR A 276 26.15 88.53 -30.99
N ASN A 277 25.66 89.52 -30.25
CA ASN A 277 24.94 89.30 -29.00
C ASN A 277 23.64 88.50 -29.20
N GLN A 278 22.87 88.79 -30.25
CA GLN A 278 21.67 88.02 -30.60
C GLN A 278 22.02 86.55 -30.90
N THR A 279 23.09 86.31 -31.66
CA THR A 279 23.58 84.96 -31.98
C THR A 279 24.09 84.22 -30.75
N LEU A 280 24.73 84.94 -29.82
CA LEU A 280 25.17 84.38 -28.54
C LEU A 280 23.98 83.95 -27.68
N THR A 281 22.98 84.82 -27.53
CA THR A 281 21.76 84.50 -26.76
C THR A 281 20.98 83.33 -27.37
N SER A 282 20.83 83.28 -28.70
CA SER A 282 20.14 82.17 -29.36
C SER A 282 20.90 80.85 -29.19
N SER A 283 22.24 80.88 -29.27
CA SER A 283 23.09 79.69 -29.06
C SER A 283 23.03 79.21 -27.60
N GLN A 284 23.03 80.13 -26.64
CA GLN A 284 22.85 79.79 -25.21
C GLN A 284 21.48 79.18 -24.94
N PHE A 285 20.41 79.73 -25.53
CA PHE A 285 19.06 79.18 -25.41
C PHE A 285 18.97 77.78 -26.02
N ALA A 286 19.54 77.56 -27.22
CA ALA A 286 19.59 76.25 -27.86
C ALA A 286 20.30 75.22 -26.98
N ASN A 287 21.48 75.56 -26.44
CA ASN A 287 22.23 74.69 -25.54
C ASN A 287 21.47 74.40 -24.22
N GLN A 288 20.75 75.40 -23.68
CA GLN A 288 19.95 75.22 -22.46
C GLN A 288 18.73 74.32 -22.69
N ALA A 289 18.00 74.52 -23.79
CA ALA A 289 16.87 73.68 -24.17
C ALA A 289 17.32 72.23 -24.40
N GLN A 290 18.47 72.04 -25.03
CA GLN A 290 19.06 70.73 -25.28
C GLN A 290 19.47 70.00 -24.00
N ASN A 291 20.04 70.71 -23.02
CA ASN A 291 20.36 70.14 -21.71
C ASN A 291 19.08 69.73 -20.94
N GLN A 292 18.01 70.53 -21.03
CA GLN A 292 16.70 70.15 -20.46
C GLN A 292 16.13 68.90 -21.14
N GLN A 293 16.24 68.78 -22.46
CA GLN A 293 15.78 67.60 -23.19
C GLN A 293 16.59 66.35 -22.83
N TYR A 294 17.92 66.45 -22.73
CA TYR A 294 18.76 65.34 -22.28
C TYR A 294 18.38 64.88 -20.87
N THR A 295 18.16 65.82 -19.95
CA THR A 295 17.74 65.51 -18.57
C THR A 295 16.38 64.81 -18.53
N GLN A 296 15.42 65.25 -19.37
CA GLN A 296 14.12 64.60 -19.49
C GLN A 296 14.24 63.17 -20.06
N ASN A 297 15.01 62.98 -21.14
CA ASN A 297 15.24 61.67 -21.74
C ASN A 297 15.93 60.72 -20.74
N ALA A 298 16.90 61.21 -19.96
CA ALA A 298 17.57 60.43 -18.93
C ALA A 298 16.62 59.98 -17.81
N ASN A 299 15.72 60.88 -17.36
CA ASN A 299 14.69 60.54 -16.38
C ASN A 299 13.70 59.51 -16.91
N THR A 300 13.25 59.64 -18.17
CA THR A 300 12.35 58.67 -18.80
C THR A 300 13.01 57.30 -18.93
N MET A 301 14.28 57.24 -19.33
CA MET A 301 15.07 55.99 -19.36
C MET A 301 15.16 55.35 -17.98
N GLN A 302 15.42 56.15 -16.93
CA GLN A 302 15.52 55.64 -15.56
C GLN A 302 14.17 55.06 -15.08
N GLN A 303 13.05 55.71 -15.42
CA GLN A 303 11.72 55.20 -15.09
C GLN A 303 11.39 53.91 -15.87
N ALA A 304 11.75 53.84 -17.16
CA ALA A 304 11.56 52.65 -17.98
C ALA A 304 12.36 51.45 -17.44
N ASN A 305 13.62 51.67 -17.08
CA ASN A 305 14.47 50.64 -16.46
C ASN A 305 13.91 50.18 -15.09
N ALA A 306 13.39 51.10 -14.28
CA ALA A 306 12.77 50.76 -12.99
C ALA A 306 11.50 49.91 -13.17
N ALA A 307 10.63 50.26 -14.12
CA ALA A 307 9.44 49.49 -14.44
C ALA A 307 9.79 48.08 -14.94
N GLN A 308 10.83 47.95 -15.76
CA GLN A 308 11.31 46.67 -16.26
C GLN A 308 11.89 45.78 -15.14
N GLN A 309 12.59 46.38 -14.17
CA GLN A 309 13.07 45.66 -12.99
C GLN A 309 11.89 45.14 -12.13
N GLN A 310 10.82 45.91 -11.98
CA GLN A 310 9.61 45.47 -11.29
C GLN A 310 8.90 44.33 -12.03
N LEU A 311 8.85 44.38 -13.36
CA LEU A 311 8.28 43.29 -14.18
C LEU A 311 9.10 42.01 -14.04
N PHE A 312 10.43 42.11 -14.08
CA PHE A 312 11.33 40.97 -13.86
C PHE A 312 11.09 40.34 -12.48
N ALA A 313 10.99 41.16 -11.43
CA ALA A 313 10.73 40.69 -10.07
C ALA A 313 9.37 39.98 -9.97
N GLN A 314 8.31 40.51 -10.61
CA GLN A 314 7.00 39.86 -10.67
C GLN A 314 7.05 38.52 -11.42
N ASN A 315 7.71 38.47 -12.58
CA ASN A 315 7.83 37.24 -13.36
C ASN A 315 8.66 36.18 -12.62
N GLN A 316 9.70 36.59 -11.89
CA GLN A 316 10.47 35.70 -11.03
C GLN A 316 9.61 35.13 -9.88
N ALA A 317 8.84 35.98 -9.19
CA ALA A 317 7.97 35.55 -8.11
C ALA A 317 6.88 34.59 -8.62
N GLN A 318 6.30 34.86 -9.79
CA GLN A 318 5.31 33.97 -10.42
C GLN A 318 5.94 32.62 -10.78
N GLN A 319 7.15 32.60 -11.34
CA GLN A 319 7.87 31.36 -11.64
C GLN A 319 8.14 30.55 -10.37
N GLN A 320 8.59 31.20 -9.29
CA GLN A 320 8.82 30.53 -8.00
C GLN A 320 7.53 29.91 -7.45
N ALA A 321 6.40 30.61 -7.54
CA ALA A 321 5.11 30.10 -7.13
C ALA A 321 4.66 28.89 -7.97
N MET A 322 4.85 28.93 -9.29
CA MET A 322 4.54 27.79 -10.18
C MET A 322 5.41 26.57 -9.86
N ASN A 323 6.73 26.77 -9.67
CA ASN A 323 7.64 25.70 -9.29
C ASN A 323 7.31 25.11 -7.91
N ALA A 324 6.90 25.94 -6.95
CA ALA A 324 6.46 25.46 -5.63
C ALA A 324 5.17 24.63 -5.70
N ALA A 325 4.18 25.05 -6.48
CA ALA A 325 2.96 24.28 -6.71
C ALA A 325 3.26 22.93 -7.39
N GLN A 326 4.21 22.93 -8.32
CA GLN A 326 4.66 21.72 -9.02
C GLN A 326 5.35 20.72 -8.08
N GLN A 327 6.18 21.21 -7.16
CA GLN A 327 6.78 20.38 -6.12
C GLN A 327 5.73 19.77 -5.18
N GLN A 328 4.68 20.54 -4.83
CA GLN A 328 3.56 20.01 -4.04
C GLN A 328 2.80 18.92 -4.80
N ASN A 329 2.54 19.10 -6.09
CA ASN A 329 1.91 18.08 -6.92
C ASN A 329 2.78 16.82 -7.04
N PHE A 330 4.10 16.96 -7.18
CA PHE A 330 5.02 15.82 -7.16
C PHE A 330 4.95 15.06 -5.84
N ASN A 331 4.98 15.76 -4.71
CA ASN A 331 4.90 15.12 -3.39
C ASN A 331 3.55 14.43 -3.16
N GLN A 332 2.44 15.02 -3.63
CA GLN A 332 1.12 14.38 -3.58
C GLN A 332 1.05 13.14 -4.47
N ALA A 333 1.58 13.20 -5.69
CA ALA A 333 1.65 12.04 -6.59
C ALA A 333 2.50 10.91 -6.01
N LEU A 334 3.62 11.25 -5.36
CA LEU A 334 4.48 10.28 -4.68
C LEU A 334 3.76 9.62 -3.51
N ALA A 335 3.07 10.40 -2.68
CA ALA A 335 2.30 9.88 -1.56
C ALA A 335 1.14 8.98 -2.03
N ALA A 336 0.44 9.37 -3.09
CA ALA A 336 -0.64 8.58 -3.68
C ALA A 336 -0.12 7.25 -4.27
N ALA A 337 1.00 7.28 -5.00
CA ALA A 337 1.65 6.07 -5.51
C ALA A 337 2.11 5.14 -4.38
N GLY A 338 2.69 5.72 -3.31
CA GLY A 338 3.07 4.98 -2.11
C GLY A 338 1.88 4.27 -1.45
N PHE A 339 0.78 5.00 -1.21
CA PHE A 339 -0.43 4.44 -0.65
C PHE A 339 -1.05 3.34 -1.53
N SER A 340 -1.12 3.56 -2.84
CA SER A 340 -1.64 2.57 -3.80
C SER A 340 -0.82 1.28 -3.78
N ASN A 341 0.52 1.40 -3.81
CA ASN A 341 1.42 0.25 -3.77
C ASN A 341 1.31 -0.51 -2.46
N GLU A 342 1.22 0.19 -1.33
CA GLU A 342 1.09 -0.44 -0.01
C GLU A 342 -0.25 -1.16 0.13
N ALA A 343 -1.35 -0.56 -0.34
CA ALA A 343 -2.66 -1.20 -0.36
C ALA A 343 -2.68 -2.47 -1.25
N GLN A 344 -2.04 -2.42 -2.42
CA GLN A 344 -1.91 -3.59 -3.30
C GLN A 344 -1.09 -4.71 -2.67
N GLN A 345 0.03 -4.37 -2.02
CA GLN A 345 0.83 -5.36 -1.29
C GLN A 345 0.06 -5.97 -0.12
N GLN A 346 -0.67 -5.15 0.64
CA GLN A 346 -1.49 -5.64 1.75
C GLN A 346 -2.60 -6.58 1.26
N MET A 347 -3.30 -6.24 0.17
CA MET A 347 -4.30 -7.13 -0.43
C MET A 347 -3.68 -8.43 -0.91
N HIS A 348 -2.49 -8.39 -1.51
CA HIS A 348 -1.78 -9.59 -1.93
C HIS A 348 -1.41 -10.49 -0.75
N GLN A 349 -0.86 -9.92 0.33
CA GLN A 349 -0.55 -10.66 1.56
C GLN A 349 -1.81 -11.29 2.16
N ASN A 350 -2.91 -10.55 2.24
CA ASN A 350 -4.19 -11.09 2.72
C ASN A 350 -4.67 -12.26 1.85
N GLY A 351 -4.53 -12.15 0.52
CA GLY A 351 -4.86 -13.22 -0.41
C GLY A 351 -4.00 -14.47 -0.21
N GLN A 352 -2.69 -14.31 0.00
CA GLN A 352 -1.79 -15.42 0.32
C GLN A 352 -2.14 -16.07 1.67
N SER A 353 -2.42 -15.29 2.71
CA SER A 353 -2.82 -15.81 4.01
C SER A 353 -4.14 -16.59 3.92
N ALA A 354 -5.11 -16.10 3.13
CA ALA A 354 -6.35 -16.81 2.88
C ALA A 354 -6.13 -18.14 2.12
N ALA A 355 -5.26 -18.15 1.11
CA ALA A 355 -4.88 -19.37 0.40
C ALA A 355 -4.21 -20.39 1.34
N ALA A 356 -3.28 -19.93 2.18
CA ALA A 356 -2.62 -20.77 3.17
C ALA A 356 -3.61 -21.36 4.19
N ALA A 357 -4.53 -20.55 4.71
CA ALA A 357 -5.57 -21.02 5.64
C ALA A 357 -6.50 -22.06 5.01
N ASN A 358 -6.91 -21.85 3.75
CA ASN A 358 -7.73 -22.80 3.02
C ASN A 358 -6.99 -24.12 2.75
N ASN A 359 -5.69 -24.06 2.46
CA ASN A 359 -4.87 -25.26 2.29
C ASN A 359 -4.73 -26.03 3.61
N ALA A 360 -4.48 -25.33 4.72
CA ALA A 360 -4.43 -25.94 6.05
C ALA A 360 -5.76 -26.61 6.44
N LEU A 361 -6.91 -26.00 6.11
CA LEU A 361 -8.22 -26.62 6.36
C LEU A 361 -8.42 -27.89 5.53
N LYS A 362 -7.95 -27.92 4.28
CA LYS A 362 -7.99 -29.11 3.43
C LYS A 362 -7.14 -30.24 4.01
N ASP A 363 -5.94 -29.94 4.51
CA ASP A 363 -5.09 -30.90 5.20
C ASP A 363 -5.77 -31.45 6.46
N GLN A 364 -6.38 -30.57 7.25
CA GLN A 364 -7.12 -30.99 8.45
C GLN A 364 -8.29 -31.92 8.10
N THR A 365 -9.02 -31.60 7.03
CA THR A 365 -10.15 -32.42 6.56
C THR A 365 -9.68 -33.79 6.06
N TYR A 366 -8.58 -33.82 5.31
CA TYR A 366 -7.96 -35.07 4.84
C TYR A 366 -7.49 -35.95 6.01
N ASN A 367 -6.77 -35.37 6.97
CA ASN A 367 -6.31 -36.07 8.16
C ASN A 367 -7.48 -36.57 9.02
N ALA A 368 -8.56 -35.80 9.14
CA ALA A 368 -9.76 -36.20 9.85
C ALA A 368 -10.46 -37.40 9.16
N GLN A 369 -10.57 -37.40 7.83
CA GLN A 369 -11.12 -38.53 7.07
C GLN A 369 -10.26 -39.80 7.24
N GLN A 370 -8.93 -39.65 7.21
CA GLN A 370 -8.02 -40.77 7.45
C GLN A 370 -8.17 -41.36 8.85
N ALA A 371 -8.24 -40.49 9.88
CA ALA A 371 -8.45 -40.90 11.26
C ALA A 371 -9.81 -41.60 11.47
N GLN A 372 -10.87 -41.12 10.81
CA GLN A 372 -12.19 -41.73 10.87
C GLN A 372 -12.19 -43.15 10.28
N ILE A 373 -11.53 -43.36 9.13
CA ILE A 373 -11.40 -44.68 8.50
C ILE A 373 -10.55 -45.62 9.35
N ALA A 374 -9.45 -45.12 9.94
CA ALA A 374 -8.65 -45.88 10.88
C ALA A 374 -9.46 -46.33 12.10
N ALA A 375 -10.28 -45.45 12.66
CA ALA A 375 -11.17 -45.76 13.79
C ALA A 375 -12.26 -46.79 13.40
N GLN A 376 -12.86 -46.67 12.21
CA GLN A 376 -13.84 -47.65 11.70
C GLN A 376 -13.21 -49.05 11.54
N ASN A 377 -12.01 -49.11 10.97
CA ASN A 377 -11.29 -50.37 10.81
C ASN A 377 -10.84 -50.96 12.15
N ALA A 378 -10.42 -50.13 13.10
CA ALA A 378 -10.07 -50.58 14.46
C ALA A 378 -11.30 -51.15 15.19
N ALA A 379 -12.45 -50.47 15.14
CA ALA A 379 -13.69 -50.94 15.73
C ALA A 379 -14.15 -52.28 15.10
N ARG A 380 -14.05 -52.41 13.77
CA ARG A 380 -14.36 -53.67 13.08
C ARG A 380 -13.39 -54.79 13.46
N ALA A 381 -12.10 -54.50 13.59
CA ALA A 381 -11.10 -55.49 14.01
C ALA A 381 -11.34 -55.98 15.46
N GLN A 382 -11.71 -55.08 16.37
CA GLN A 382 -12.11 -55.44 17.73
C GLN A 382 -13.37 -56.32 17.73
N TYR A 383 -14.41 -55.94 16.99
CA TYR A 383 -15.63 -56.73 16.85
C TYR A 383 -15.35 -58.14 16.33
N LEU A 384 -14.51 -58.27 15.30
CA LEU A 384 -14.13 -59.57 14.75
C LEU A 384 -13.34 -60.41 15.78
N ASN A 385 -12.40 -59.82 16.51
CA ASN A 385 -11.66 -60.53 17.56
C ASN A 385 -12.56 -61.01 18.70
N GLU A 386 -13.51 -60.19 19.14
CA GLU A 386 -14.50 -60.58 20.16
C GLU A 386 -15.40 -61.72 19.67
N MET A 387 -15.84 -61.66 18.42
CA MET A 387 -16.64 -62.73 17.79
C MET A 387 -15.84 -64.03 17.63
N TYR A 388 -14.55 -63.95 17.26
CA TYR A 388 -13.66 -65.13 17.26
C TYR A 388 -13.44 -65.69 18.68
N ALA A 389 -13.32 -64.83 19.70
CA ALA A 389 -13.21 -65.27 21.09
C ALA A 389 -14.49 -65.98 21.57
N GLN A 390 -15.67 -65.44 21.25
CA GLN A 390 -16.97 -66.05 21.57
C GLN A 390 -17.17 -67.41 20.88
N ARG A 391 -16.62 -67.60 19.67
CA ARG A 391 -16.67 -68.88 18.95
C ARG A 391 -15.60 -69.87 19.45
N ASN A 392 -14.42 -69.40 19.86
CA ASN A 392 -13.32 -70.24 20.33
C ASN A 392 -13.49 -70.72 21.79
N GLN A 393 -14.16 -69.96 22.66
CA GLN A 393 -14.46 -70.38 24.04
C GLN A 393 -15.17 -71.73 24.11
N PRO A 394 -16.33 -71.94 23.45
CA PRO A 394 -17.02 -73.23 23.50
C PRO A 394 -16.21 -74.35 22.82
N ILE A 395 -15.40 -74.04 21.79
CA ILE A 395 -14.51 -75.04 21.15
C ILE A 395 -13.43 -75.52 22.13
N ASN A 396 -12.80 -74.60 22.88
CA ASN A 396 -11.80 -74.93 23.87
C ASN A 396 -12.39 -75.65 25.08
N GLU A 397 -13.57 -75.24 25.55
CA GLU A 397 -14.31 -75.92 26.63
C GLU A 397 -14.68 -77.36 26.22
N ILE A 398 -15.20 -77.56 25.01
CA ILE A 398 -15.55 -78.90 24.48
C ILE A 398 -14.29 -79.76 24.31
N SER A 399 -13.19 -79.21 23.78
CA SER A 399 -11.91 -79.93 23.62
C SER A 399 -11.29 -80.36 24.95
N SER A 400 -11.40 -79.51 25.98
CA SER A 400 -10.91 -79.82 27.33
C SER A 400 -11.72 -80.92 28.02
N LEU A 401 -13.04 -80.94 27.82
CA LEU A 401 -13.93 -81.96 28.37
C LEU A 401 -13.79 -83.31 27.67
N LEU A 402 -13.49 -83.32 26.37
CA LEU A 402 -13.40 -84.56 25.58
C LEU A 402 -12.03 -85.25 25.71
N SER A 403 -10.96 -84.51 25.99
CA SER A 403 -9.58 -85.06 26.07
C SER A 403 -9.04 -85.23 27.50
N GLY A 404 -9.77 -84.78 28.52
CA GLY A 404 -9.30 -84.81 29.91
C GLY A 404 -8.11 -83.88 30.19
N ALA A 405 -7.74 -83.02 29.24
CA ALA A 405 -6.63 -82.10 29.35
C ALA A 405 -7.04 -80.82 30.10
N GLN A 406 -6.14 -80.33 30.95
CA GLN A 406 -6.27 -79.08 31.69
C GLN A 406 -6.59 -77.91 30.75
N VAL A 407 -7.66 -77.14 31.04
CA VAL A 407 -8.04 -75.94 30.29
C VAL A 407 -6.83 -75.02 30.18
N SER A 408 -6.27 -74.90 28.99
CA SER A 408 -5.20 -73.93 28.72
C SER A 408 -5.87 -72.56 28.66
N ASN A 409 -5.49 -71.67 29.58
CA ASN A 409 -5.97 -70.30 29.58
C ASN A 409 -5.76 -69.69 28.18
N PRO A 410 -6.78 -69.06 27.57
CA PRO A 410 -6.63 -68.43 26.28
C PRO A 410 -5.49 -67.41 26.36
N ASN A 411 -4.42 -67.65 25.60
CA ASN A 411 -3.30 -66.72 25.48
C ASN A 411 -3.77 -65.58 24.58
N PHE A 412 -4.32 -64.52 25.19
CA PHE A 412 -4.71 -63.29 24.49
C PHE A 412 -3.48 -62.74 23.77
N VAL A 413 -3.50 -62.73 22.43
CA VAL A 413 -2.53 -61.95 21.67
C VAL A 413 -2.88 -60.49 21.91
N PRO A 414 -2.02 -59.70 22.58
CA PRO A 414 -2.29 -58.28 22.71
C PRO A 414 -2.25 -57.67 21.31
N THR A 415 -3.40 -57.25 20.81
CA THR A 415 -3.44 -56.33 19.68
C THR A 415 -2.68 -55.08 20.10
N GLN A 416 -1.49 -54.91 19.53
CA GLN A 416 -0.73 -53.67 19.58
C GLN A 416 -1.62 -52.58 18.95
N GLY A 417 -2.40 -51.89 19.79
CA GLY A 417 -3.17 -50.75 19.38
C GLY A 417 -2.19 -49.72 18.83
N GLN A 418 -2.22 -49.48 17.52
CA GLN A 418 -1.62 -48.28 16.98
C GLN A 418 -2.26 -47.11 17.71
N ARG A 419 -1.45 -46.40 18.50
CA ARG A 419 -1.84 -45.15 19.12
C ARG A 419 -2.30 -44.23 18.00
N ILE A 420 -3.61 -43.99 17.92
CA ILE A 420 -4.14 -42.88 17.16
C ILE A 420 -3.66 -41.64 17.92
N GLU A 421 -2.61 -41.00 17.42
CA GLU A 421 -2.14 -39.73 17.95
C GLU A 421 -3.32 -38.74 17.89
N PRO A 422 -3.74 -38.13 19.02
CA PRO A 422 -4.78 -37.13 18.99
C PRO A 422 -4.31 -35.99 18.10
N VAL A 423 -5.15 -35.57 17.16
CA VAL A 423 -4.92 -34.39 16.33
C VAL A 423 -4.53 -33.26 17.29
N ASN A 424 -3.32 -32.70 17.12
CA ASN A 424 -2.74 -31.71 18.03
C ASN A 424 -3.49 -30.38 17.91
N TYR A 425 -4.65 -30.34 18.54
CA TYR A 425 -5.56 -29.19 18.61
C TYR A 425 -4.90 -28.02 19.38
N ALA A 426 -3.95 -28.33 20.27
CA ALA A 426 -3.22 -27.34 21.06
C ALA A 426 -2.29 -26.48 20.19
N GLY A 427 -1.65 -27.05 19.16
CA GLY A 427 -0.86 -26.27 18.19
C GLY A 427 -1.69 -25.31 17.34
N LEU A 428 -2.93 -25.71 17.02
CA LEU A 428 -3.87 -24.93 16.19
C LEU A 428 -4.47 -23.74 16.96
N VAL A 429 -4.86 -23.95 18.23
CA VAL A 429 -5.39 -22.89 19.10
C VAL A 429 -4.31 -21.86 19.45
N GLN A 430 -3.07 -22.29 19.65
CA GLN A 430 -1.92 -21.41 19.86
C GLN A 430 -1.68 -20.51 18.63
N SER A 431 -1.66 -21.09 17.42
CA SER A 431 -1.48 -20.31 16.17
C SER A 431 -2.64 -19.35 15.89
N ASN A 432 -3.89 -19.76 16.16
CA ASN A 432 -5.06 -18.90 15.97
C ASN A 432 -5.07 -17.73 16.97
N TYR A 433 -4.67 -17.98 18.22
CA TYR A 433 -4.54 -16.95 19.26
C TYR A 433 -3.39 -15.97 18.96
N GLN A 434 -2.25 -16.47 18.45
CA GLN A 434 -1.14 -15.61 17.99
C GLN A 434 -1.57 -14.71 16.83
N GLY A 435 -2.28 -15.27 15.84
CA GLY A 435 -2.81 -14.51 14.69
C GLY A 435 -3.87 -13.47 15.09
N GLN A 436 -4.73 -13.78 16.06
CA GLN A 436 -5.68 -12.81 16.62
C GLN A 436 -4.99 -11.70 17.42
N LEU A 437 -3.93 -12.02 18.16
CA LEU A 437 -3.14 -11.02 18.91
C LEU A 437 -2.36 -10.09 17.99
N ASP A 438 -1.78 -10.60 16.91
CA ASP A 438 -1.09 -9.76 15.92
C ASP A 438 -2.09 -8.92 15.12
N ALA A 439 -3.23 -9.49 14.69
CA ALA A 439 -4.31 -8.71 14.09
C ALA A 439 -4.86 -7.61 15.02
N TYR A 440 -4.93 -7.87 16.33
CA TYR A 440 -5.33 -6.87 17.33
C TYR A 440 -4.27 -5.77 17.51
N ARG A 441 -2.97 -6.11 17.52
CA ARG A 441 -1.86 -5.15 17.58
C ARG A 441 -1.79 -4.28 16.32
N THR A 442 -1.92 -4.87 15.14
CA THR A 442 -1.95 -4.14 13.86
C THR A 442 -3.18 -3.24 13.79
N ARG A 443 -4.35 -3.70 14.25
CA ARG A 443 -5.57 -2.87 14.27
C ARG A 443 -5.48 -1.74 15.29
N GLN A 444 -4.73 -1.91 16.40
CA GLN A 444 -4.49 -0.84 17.38
C GLN A 444 -3.48 0.21 16.87
N GLN A 445 -2.46 -0.19 16.10
CA GLN A 445 -1.53 0.74 15.43
C GLN A 445 -2.19 1.45 14.25
N ALA A 446 -2.97 0.73 13.43
CA ALA A 446 -3.74 1.30 12.33
C ALA A 446 -4.86 2.24 12.82
N ALA A 447 -5.53 1.92 13.93
CA ALA A 447 -6.52 2.81 14.54
C ALA A 447 -5.88 4.08 15.12
N SER A 448 -4.66 4.00 15.66
CA SER A 448 -3.90 5.19 16.12
C SER A 448 -3.54 6.13 14.95
N GLY A 449 -3.11 5.56 13.81
CA GLY A 449 -2.78 6.32 12.60
C GLY A 449 -4.01 6.87 11.86
N LEU A 450 -5.08 6.07 11.75
CA LEU A 450 -6.32 6.47 11.09
C LEU A 450 -7.09 7.50 11.92
N LEU A 451 -7.11 7.39 13.26
CA LEU A 451 -7.76 8.37 14.12
C LEU A 451 -6.96 9.68 14.18
N GLY A 452 -5.63 9.63 14.12
CA GLY A 452 -4.77 10.81 13.95
C GLY A 452 -4.98 11.53 12.61
N ASN A 453 -5.15 10.77 11.51
CA ASN A 453 -5.37 11.33 10.18
C ASN A 453 -6.82 11.80 9.96
N VAL A 454 -7.83 11.12 10.51
CA VAL A 454 -9.23 11.54 10.44
C VAL A 454 -9.49 12.77 11.31
N LEU A 455 -8.92 12.87 12.52
CA LEU A 455 -8.99 14.12 13.31
C LEU A 455 -8.15 15.26 12.71
N GLY A 456 -7.14 14.98 11.89
CA GLY A 456 -6.40 15.99 11.12
C GLY A 456 -7.13 16.47 9.86
N MET A 457 -8.02 15.64 9.30
CA MET A 457 -8.81 15.96 8.10
C MET A 457 -10.08 16.76 8.44
N PHE A 458 -10.60 16.61 9.65
CA PHE A 458 -11.56 17.56 10.21
C PHE A 458 -10.77 18.74 10.78
N ASN A 459 -10.93 19.93 10.19
CA ASN A 459 -10.23 21.15 10.60
C ASN A 459 -10.71 21.64 11.98
N PHE A 460 -10.41 20.89 13.05
CA PHE A 460 -10.61 21.27 14.44
C PHE A 460 -9.52 22.26 14.83
N GLY A 461 -9.55 23.45 14.21
CA GLY A 461 -8.56 24.49 14.41
C GLY A 461 -8.34 24.79 15.89
N LYS A 462 -7.08 24.96 16.29
CA LYS A 462 -6.70 25.56 17.57
C LYS A 462 -7.55 26.82 17.80
N GLY A 463 -8.49 26.76 18.76
CA GLY A 463 -9.27 27.90 19.19
C GLY A 463 -10.58 28.18 18.43
N THR A 464 -11.21 27.19 17.78
CA THR A 464 -12.55 27.40 17.20
C THR A 464 -13.59 27.74 18.27
N GLN A 465 -14.34 28.80 18.03
CA GLN A 465 -15.45 29.29 18.85
C GLN A 465 -16.41 28.14 19.24
N SER A 466 -16.32 27.63 20.46
CA SER A 466 -17.08 26.42 20.87
C SER A 466 -18.31 26.75 21.70
N ASP A 467 -18.54 28.03 21.98
CA ASP A 467 -19.67 28.56 22.73
C ASP A 467 -20.98 28.38 21.95
N ARG A 468 -22.01 27.80 22.59
CA ARG A 468 -23.35 27.65 22.01
C ARG A 468 -23.94 28.98 21.52
N ARG A 469 -23.58 30.12 22.12
CA ARG A 469 -24.09 31.46 21.72
C ARG A 469 -23.61 31.92 20.35
N LEU A 470 -22.52 31.35 19.84
CA LEU A 470 -21.94 31.70 18.54
C LEU A 470 -22.47 30.80 17.42
N LYS A 471 -23.30 29.81 17.76
CA LYS A 471 -23.76 28.75 16.87
C LYS A 471 -25.26 28.86 16.57
N LYS A 472 -25.67 28.40 15.40
CA LYS A 472 -27.06 28.23 14.93
C LYS A 472 -27.22 26.86 14.25
N ASP A 473 -28.46 26.45 14.00
CA ASP A 473 -28.81 25.17 13.36
C ASP A 473 -28.18 23.94 14.05
N ILE A 474 -28.19 23.93 15.38
CA ILE A 474 -27.51 22.93 16.21
C ILE A 474 -28.32 21.62 16.25
N LYS A 475 -27.74 20.55 15.71
CA LYS A 475 -28.32 19.20 15.75
C LYS A 475 -27.32 18.22 16.35
N LYS A 476 -27.76 17.39 17.30
CA LYS A 476 -26.92 16.33 17.86
C LYS A 476 -26.73 15.22 16.82
N VAL A 477 -25.48 14.85 16.55
CA VAL A 477 -25.13 13.87 15.51
C VAL A 477 -24.42 12.63 16.06
N GLY A 478 -23.95 12.65 17.31
CA GLY A 478 -23.34 11.48 17.92
C GLY A 478 -22.71 11.74 19.27
N LYS A 479 -21.87 10.80 19.72
CA LYS A 479 -21.01 10.93 20.89
C LYS A 479 -19.60 10.44 20.55
N LEU A 480 -18.60 11.14 21.06
CA LEU A 480 -17.18 10.76 20.98
C LEU A 480 -16.58 10.90 22.38
N ASP A 481 -15.93 9.83 22.85
CA ASP A 481 -15.24 9.77 24.15
C ASP A 481 -16.08 10.31 25.33
N GLY A 482 -17.37 9.92 25.38
CA GLY A 482 -18.31 10.37 26.42
C GLY A 482 -18.92 11.76 26.22
N HIS A 483 -18.42 12.55 25.27
CA HIS A 483 -18.93 13.90 24.97
C HIS A 483 -19.87 13.90 23.74
N SER A 484 -20.92 14.72 23.79
CA SER A 484 -21.88 14.84 22.68
C SER A 484 -21.29 15.67 21.53
N LEU A 485 -21.42 15.15 20.30
CA LEU A 485 -21.09 15.86 19.07
C LEU A 485 -22.34 16.45 18.43
N TYR A 486 -22.19 17.66 17.90
CA TYR A 486 -23.23 18.43 17.26
C TYR A 486 -22.77 18.90 15.89
N GLU A 487 -23.67 18.84 14.92
CA GLU A 487 -23.59 19.55 13.66
C GLU A 487 -24.20 20.95 13.85
N TYR A 488 -23.52 22.00 13.38
CA TYR A 488 -23.95 23.40 13.55
C TYR A 488 -23.37 24.31 12.47
N ARG A 489 -23.82 25.57 12.45
CA ARG A 489 -23.25 26.68 11.68
C ARG A 489 -22.89 27.83 12.61
N TYR A 490 -21.91 28.66 12.26
CA TYR A 490 -21.69 29.90 13.00
C TYR A 490 -22.72 30.98 12.63
N LYS A 491 -23.03 31.89 13.55
CA LYS A 491 -24.11 32.88 13.35
C LYS A 491 -23.85 33.83 12.18
N ASP A 492 -22.59 34.14 11.93
CA ASP A 492 -22.07 34.95 10.83
C ASP A 492 -22.01 34.21 9.48
N GLU A 493 -22.19 32.89 9.45
CA GLU A 493 -22.16 32.13 8.20
C GLU A 493 -23.49 32.18 7.43
N PRO A 494 -23.47 32.24 6.09
CA PRO A 494 -24.68 32.21 5.27
C PRO A 494 -25.45 30.89 5.45
N GLN A 495 -26.78 30.95 5.31
CA GLN A 495 -27.68 29.80 5.56
C GLN A 495 -27.41 28.59 4.66
N ARG A 496 -26.73 28.80 3.52
CA ARG A 496 -26.29 27.77 2.56
C ARG A 496 -24.81 27.37 2.68
N GLY A 497 -24.07 27.79 3.71
CA GLY A 497 -22.65 27.45 3.87
C GLY A 497 -22.39 25.94 4.12
N ALA A 498 -21.14 25.57 4.42
CA ALA A 498 -20.83 24.25 4.99
C ALA A 498 -21.31 24.17 6.46
N LYS A 499 -21.62 22.96 6.94
CA LYS A 499 -21.92 22.72 8.36
C LYS A 499 -20.69 22.18 9.07
N HIS A 500 -20.51 22.56 10.32
CA HIS A 500 -19.39 22.17 11.18
C HIS A 500 -19.83 21.08 12.15
N ILE A 501 -18.93 20.17 12.51
CA ILE A 501 -19.16 19.19 13.58
C ILE A 501 -18.25 19.54 14.76
N GLY A 502 -18.78 19.56 15.97
CA GLY A 502 -17.99 19.81 17.16
C GLY A 502 -18.79 19.67 18.46
N VAL A 503 -18.14 19.98 19.58
CA VAL A 503 -18.76 19.91 20.91
C VAL A 503 -19.37 21.26 21.31
N MET A 504 -20.23 21.23 22.33
CA MET A 504 -20.76 22.44 22.96
C MET A 504 -19.99 22.74 24.23
N ALA A 505 -19.36 23.92 24.32
CA ALA A 505 -18.51 24.28 25.45
C ALA A 505 -19.26 24.23 26.79
N GLN A 506 -20.54 24.60 26.82
CA GLN A 506 -21.41 24.54 27.99
C GLN A 506 -21.63 23.10 28.52
N GLU A 507 -21.57 22.10 27.65
CA GLU A 507 -21.69 20.70 28.05
C GLU A 507 -20.35 20.14 28.49
N VAL A 508 -19.28 20.51 27.77
CA VAL A 508 -17.92 20.09 28.08
C VAL A 508 -17.50 20.63 29.44
N GLU A 509 -17.77 21.91 29.76
CA GLU A 509 -17.41 22.56 31.03
C GLU A 509 -17.98 21.85 32.26
N LYS A 510 -19.15 21.18 32.14
CA LYS A 510 -19.75 20.40 33.23
C LYS A 510 -18.99 19.11 33.52
N THR A 511 -18.34 18.54 32.51
CA THR A 511 -17.70 17.22 32.57
C THR A 511 -16.17 17.27 32.61
N ARG A 512 -15.57 18.26 31.94
CA ARG A 512 -14.14 18.48 31.74
C ARG A 512 -13.87 19.99 31.72
N PRO A 513 -13.98 20.68 32.88
CA PRO A 513 -13.71 22.12 32.97
C PRO A 513 -12.26 22.48 32.61
N ASP A 514 -11.33 21.53 32.77
CA ASP A 514 -9.90 21.63 32.41
C ASP A 514 -9.64 21.82 30.90
N ALA A 515 -10.61 21.43 30.07
CA ALA A 515 -10.55 21.54 28.62
C ALA A 515 -11.27 22.79 28.07
N VAL A 516 -11.81 23.66 28.93
CA VAL A 516 -12.57 24.86 28.54
C VAL A 516 -11.87 26.12 29.03
N SER A 517 -11.57 27.05 28.11
CA SER A 517 -11.08 28.39 28.44
C SER A 517 -12.16 29.44 28.20
N ARG A 518 -12.03 30.57 28.90
CA ARG A 518 -12.82 31.79 28.66
C ARG A 518 -11.87 32.87 28.19
N ASP A 519 -12.16 33.40 27.02
CA ASP A 519 -11.35 34.48 26.42
C ASP A 519 -11.84 35.84 26.94
N PRO A 520 -11.07 36.93 26.71
CA PRO A 520 -11.46 38.29 27.11
C PRO A 520 -12.80 38.77 26.50
N ASP A 521 -13.27 38.09 25.45
CA ASP A 521 -14.58 38.29 24.81
C ASP A 521 -15.76 37.69 25.62
N GLY A 522 -15.49 37.02 26.74
CA GLY A 522 -16.49 36.37 27.58
C GLY A 522 -17.09 35.09 26.96
N MET A 523 -16.54 34.58 25.86
CA MET A 523 -16.99 33.38 25.16
C MET A 523 -16.17 32.16 25.57
N ARG A 524 -16.81 30.99 25.56
CA ARG A 524 -16.18 29.71 25.94
C ARG A 524 -15.56 29.02 24.72
N ARG A 525 -14.33 28.55 24.86
CA ARG A 525 -13.60 27.80 23.83
C ARG A 525 -13.12 26.47 24.39
N VAL A 526 -13.19 25.42 23.58
CA VAL A 526 -12.81 24.06 23.99
C VAL A 526 -11.49 23.70 23.31
N ASP A 527 -10.53 23.24 24.10
CA ASP A 527 -9.29 22.64 23.59
C ASP A 527 -9.57 21.17 23.22
N TYR A 528 -9.84 20.91 21.95
CA TYR A 528 -10.09 19.58 21.40
C TYR A 528 -8.89 18.63 21.61
N GLY A 529 -7.68 19.18 21.63
CA GLY A 529 -6.47 18.47 21.99
C GLY A 529 -6.63 17.92 23.40
N ARG A 530 -6.86 18.75 24.41
CA ARG A 530 -7.03 18.28 25.81
C ARG A 530 -8.27 17.42 26.04
N LEU A 531 -9.36 17.69 25.31
CA LEU A 531 -10.61 16.95 25.45
C LEU A 531 -10.47 15.49 24.99
N PHE A 532 -9.86 15.26 23.82
CA PHE A 532 -9.78 13.95 23.18
C PHE A 532 -8.39 13.29 23.21
N SER A 533 -7.34 13.98 23.67
CA SER A 533 -6.00 13.38 23.90
C SER A 533 -5.82 12.79 25.30
N ALA A 534 -6.85 12.79 26.15
CA ALA A 534 -6.82 12.19 27.48
C ALA A 534 -6.98 10.64 27.44
N GLY A 535 -6.25 9.99 26.54
CA GLY A 535 -6.17 8.53 26.39
C GLY A 535 -4.87 7.90 26.91
N ARG A 536 -3.95 8.67 27.54
CA ARG A 536 -2.87 8.07 28.35
C ARG A 536 -3.38 7.82 29.76
N LYS A 537 -4.07 6.69 29.95
CA LYS A 537 -4.21 6.09 31.28
C LYS A 537 -2.81 5.92 31.86
N LYS A 538 -2.55 6.56 33.01
CA LYS A 538 -1.49 6.11 33.92
C LYS A 538 -1.71 4.61 34.15
N ARG A 539 -0.71 3.81 33.78
CA ARG A 539 -0.52 2.47 34.34
C ARG A 539 0.03 2.61 35.74
#